data_AF-A0A525KPM2-F1
#
_entry.id   AF-A0A525KPM2-F1
#
_cell.length_a   1.000
_cell.length_b   1.000
_cell.length_c   1.000
_cell.angle_alpha   90.00
_cell.angle_beta   90.00
_cell.angle_gamma   90.00
#
_symmetry.space_group_name_H-M   'P 1'
#
loop_
_entity.id
_entity.type
_entity.pdbx_description
1 polymer ?
#
loop_
_entity_poly.entity_id
_entity_poly.type
_entity_poly.pdbx_seq_one_letter_code
_entity_poly.pdbx_strand_id
1 'polypeptide(L)'
;MKSGDISGGANTFVNAHCGVGVVFSLDRTASVSLSGTLDFQYKYLLACHGLSASATVDGGLEASLSQGPTVISYVSLPIYHKRLSGWEDETVNVPFATQNFPQGMASQVGPGTYAFNLGIYAVSNFSGGIGGAAAQSACQAMVREMFIIAP
;
A
#
# COMPACT_ATOMS: atom_id res chain seq x y z
N MET A 1 2.43 10.89 -6.50
CA MET A 1 2.93 11.00 -7.89
C MET A 1 1.74 10.87 -8.83
N LYS A 2 1.58 11.74 -9.83
CA LYS A 2 0.55 11.58 -10.88
C LYS A 2 1.23 11.00 -12.12
N SER A 3 0.67 9.94 -12.67
CA SER A 3 0.87 9.56 -14.08
C SER A 3 -0.37 10.00 -14.88
N GLY A 4 -0.31 10.03 -16.20
CA GLY A 4 -1.37 10.34 -17.18
C GLY A 4 -0.79 10.14 -18.58
N ASP A 5 -1.53 9.82 -19.66
CA ASP A 5 -2.98 9.78 -19.90
C ASP A 5 -3.40 8.45 -20.58
N ILE A 6 -4.71 8.21 -20.66
CA ILE A 6 -5.31 7.07 -21.37
C ILE A 6 -5.11 7.23 -22.89
N SER A 7 -3.95 6.79 -23.37
CA SER A 7 -3.64 6.11 -24.63
C SER A 7 -2.12 5.82 -24.55
N GLY A 8 -1.71 4.55 -24.43
CA GLY A 8 -0.33 4.21 -24.05
C GLY A 8 -0.10 4.12 -22.53
N GLY A 9 -0.99 3.43 -21.82
CA GLY A 9 -0.73 2.98 -20.45
C GLY A 9 0.41 1.96 -20.39
N ALA A 10 1.00 1.74 -19.22
CA ALA A 10 2.05 0.72 -19.07
C ALA A 10 1.46 -0.67 -19.31
N ASN A 11 2.02 -1.44 -20.27
CA ASN A 11 1.61 -2.82 -20.61
C ASN A 11 1.85 -3.85 -19.49
N THR A 12 2.16 -3.40 -18.28
CA THR A 12 2.79 -4.20 -17.23
C THR A 12 2.31 -3.77 -15.84
N PHE A 13 2.86 -4.42 -14.83
CA PHE A 13 2.66 -4.09 -13.43
C PHE A 13 3.00 -2.63 -13.11
N VAL A 14 2.10 -1.92 -12.42
CA VAL A 14 2.32 -0.58 -11.85
C VAL A 14 2.11 -0.64 -10.35
N ASN A 15 3.07 -0.12 -9.58
CA ASN A 15 3.00 0.00 -8.13
C ASN A 15 3.18 1.47 -7.72
N ALA A 16 2.31 1.93 -6.82
CA ALA A 16 2.54 3.13 -6.03
C ALA A 16 2.63 2.76 -4.56
N HIS A 17 3.75 3.13 -3.95
CA HIS A 17 4.00 2.93 -2.53
C HIS A 17 4.38 4.25 -1.88
N CYS A 18 3.79 4.54 -0.73
CA CYS A 18 4.21 5.66 0.10
C CYS A 18 4.06 5.28 1.56
N GLY A 19 5.06 5.65 2.36
CA GLY A 19 5.07 5.41 3.78
C GLY A 19 6.01 6.35 4.51
N VAL A 20 5.93 6.32 5.83
CA VAL A 20 6.88 6.97 6.71
C VAL A 20 7.32 5.96 7.77
N GLY A 21 8.51 6.17 8.32
CA GLY A 21 9.01 5.35 9.41
C GLY A 21 9.57 6.20 10.53
N VAL A 22 9.53 5.64 11.74
CA VAL A 22 10.25 6.16 12.90
C VAL A 22 11.32 5.15 13.26
N VAL A 23 12.53 5.68 13.43
CA VAL A 23 13.65 4.93 13.98
C VAL A 23 13.69 5.19 15.48
N PHE A 24 13.76 4.13 16.26
CA PHE A 24 13.90 4.22 17.70
C PHE A 24 15.00 3.27 18.17
N SER A 25 15.59 3.57 19.31
CA SER A 25 16.59 2.71 19.93
C SER A 25 16.17 2.34 21.34
N LEU A 26 16.51 1.12 21.73
CA LEU A 26 16.32 0.59 23.06
C LEU A 26 17.65 0.12 23.61
N ASP A 27 17.87 0.34 24.90
CA ASP A 27 19.02 -0.15 25.66
C ASP A 27 18.70 -1.45 26.43
N ARG A 28 17.43 -1.83 26.46
CA ARG A 28 16.89 -2.98 27.18
C ARG A 28 15.89 -3.75 26.32
N THR A 29 15.65 -5.00 26.69
CA THR A 29 14.54 -5.77 26.15
C THR A 29 13.22 -5.16 26.60
N ALA A 30 12.31 -4.90 25.66
CA ALA A 30 10.99 -4.34 25.93
C ALA A 30 9.94 -4.91 24.99
N SER A 31 8.68 -4.91 25.44
CA SER A 31 7.54 -5.15 24.56
C SER A 31 7.13 -3.82 23.93
N VAL A 32 7.29 -3.67 22.63
CA VAL A 32 6.85 -2.47 21.92
C VAL A 32 5.49 -2.71 21.30
N SER A 33 4.57 -1.76 21.45
CA SER A 33 3.33 -1.69 20.68
C SER A 33 3.41 -0.53 19.69
N LEU A 34 3.11 -0.83 18.43
CA LEU A 34 3.28 0.07 17.30
C LEU A 34 1.92 0.35 16.68
N SER A 35 1.64 1.62 16.42
CA SER A 35 0.41 2.06 15.75
C SER A 35 0.65 3.39 15.05
N GLY A 36 -0.12 3.67 14.01
CA GLY A 36 -0.13 4.99 13.39
C GLY A 36 -1.44 5.31 12.73
N THR A 37 -1.63 6.59 12.44
CA THR A 37 -2.82 7.15 11.82
C THR A 37 -2.48 7.51 10.38
N LEU A 38 -3.22 6.95 9.42
CA LEU A 38 -3.05 7.26 8.00
C LEU A 38 -4.30 7.85 7.41
N ASP A 39 -4.11 8.85 6.56
CA ASP A 39 -5.08 9.31 5.58
C ASP A 39 -4.70 8.77 4.21
N PHE A 40 -5.66 8.15 3.52
CA PHE A 40 -5.35 7.64 2.20
C PHE A 40 -6.51 7.73 1.23
N GLN A 41 -6.16 8.08 0.00
CA GLN A 41 -7.01 7.99 -1.16
C GLN A 41 -6.30 7.15 -2.22
N TYR A 42 -7.06 6.35 -2.93
CA TYR A 42 -6.58 5.72 -4.15
C TYR A 42 -7.58 5.96 -5.25
N LYS A 43 -7.01 6.25 -6.42
CA LYS A 43 -7.73 6.40 -7.65
C LYS A 43 -7.05 5.52 -8.67
N TYR A 44 -7.82 4.74 -9.38
CA TYR A 44 -7.32 4.14 -10.59
C TYR A 44 -8.30 4.42 -11.73
N LEU A 45 -7.73 4.56 -12.92
CA LEU A 45 -8.46 4.57 -14.17
C LEU A 45 -8.03 3.31 -14.91
N LEU A 46 -8.99 2.42 -15.13
CA LEU A 46 -8.75 1.18 -15.85
C LEU A 46 -9.76 1.17 -16.99
N ALA A 47 -9.24 1.14 -18.20
CA ALA A 47 -10.02 0.94 -19.41
C ALA A 47 -9.51 -0.35 -20.06
N CYS A 48 -10.38 -1.35 -20.14
CA CYS A 48 -10.07 -2.61 -20.77
C CYS A 48 -10.70 -2.67 -22.16
N HIS A 49 -10.18 -1.91 -23.13
CA HIS A 49 -10.76 -1.87 -24.47
C HIS A 49 -10.09 -2.94 -25.35
N GLY A 50 -10.74 -4.10 -25.48
CA GLY A 50 -10.21 -5.22 -26.26
C GLY A 50 -10.92 -6.55 -25.99
N LEU A 51 -10.74 -7.49 -26.92
CA LEU A 51 -11.24 -8.86 -26.77
C LEU A 51 -10.29 -9.65 -25.85
N SER A 52 -10.86 -10.33 -24.86
CA SER A 52 -10.14 -11.22 -23.92
C SER A 52 -9.09 -10.52 -23.02
N ALA A 53 -9.30 -9.24 -22.68
CA ALA A 53 -8.42 -8.51 -21.77
C ALA A 53 -8.93 -8.48 -20.32
N SER A 54 -8.01 -8.47 -19.34
CA SER A 54 -8.37 -8.33 -17.93
C SER A 54 -7.24 -7.72 -17.08
N ALA A 55 -7.59 -7.13 -15.94
CA ALA A 55 -6.63 -6.61 -14.97
C ALA A 55 -7.06 -6.94 -13.54
N THR A 56 -6.08 -7.20 -12.68
CA THR A 56 -6.27 -7.34 -11.23
C THR A 56 -5.67 -6.12 -10.54
N VAL A 57 -6.43 -5.52 -9.63
CA VAL A 57 -5.98 -4.37 -8.85
C VAL A 57 -6.14 -4.64 -7.37
N ASP A 58 -5.09 -4.30 -6.63
CA ASP A 58 -5.00 -4.46 -5.19
C ASP A 58 -4.54 -3.16 -4.55
N GLY A 59 -5.04 -2.90 -3.35
CA GLY A 59 -4.59 -1.80 -2.52
C GLY A 59 -4.80 -2.10 -1.05
N GLY A 60 -3.88 -1.63 -0.23
CA GLY A 60 -3.94 -1.92 1.20
C GLY A 60 -2.94 -1.12 2.01
N LEU A 61 -3.02 -1.33 3.31
CA LEU A 61 -2.06 -0.82 4.27
C LEU A 61 -1.03 -1.89 4.55
N GLU A 62 0.18 -1.46 4.87
CA GLU A 62 1.24 -2.32 5.37
C GLU A 62 1.97 -1.64 6.52
N ALA A 63 2.44 -2.44 7.44
CA ALA A 63 3.26 -2.00 8.54
C ALA A 63 4.35 -3.03 8.78
N SER A 64 5.55 -2.55 9.09
CA SER A 64 6.70 -3.40 9.37
C SER A 64 7.49 -2.87 10.55
N LEU A 65 8.02 -3.78 11.33
CA LEU A 65 9.07 -3.53 12.31
C LEU A 65 10.31 -4.25 11.82
N SER A 66 11.43 -3.54 11.77
CA SER A 66 12.69 -4.09 11.28
C SER A 66 13.86 -3.68 12.16
N GLN A 67 14.91 -4.49 12.16
CA GLN A 67 16.21 -4.16 12.71
C GLN A 67 17.24 -4.25 11.59
N GLY A 68 17.70 -3.10 11.11
CA GLY A 68 18.47 -3.03 9.86
C GLY A 68 17.69 -3.64 8.69
N PRO A 69 18.26 -4.58 7.92
CA PRO A 69 17.58 -5.21 6.79
C PRO A 69 16.59 -6.31 7.19
N THR A 70 16.55 -6.72 8.46
CA THR A 70 15.73 -7.84 8.91
C THR A 70 14.38 -7.35 9.37
N VAL A 71 13.32 -7.80 8.69
CA VAL A 71 11.93 -7.60 9.13
C VAL A 71 11.64 -8.57 10.28
N ILE A 72 11.25 -8.01 11.42
CA ILE A 72 10.90 -8.73 12.66
C ILE A 72 9.42 -9.07 12.66
N SER A 73 8.59 -8.10 12.27
CA SER A 73 7.15 -8.26 12.20
C SER A 73 6.61 -7.47 11.02
N TYR A 74 5.60 -8.01 10.38
CA TYR A 74 4.96 -7.43 9.22
C TYR A 74 3.47 -7.74 9.28
N VAL A 75 2.66 -6.74 8.96
CA VAL A 75 1.23 -6.91 8.80
C VAL A 75 0.78 -6.10 7.60
N SER A 76 -0.03 -6.73 6.77
CA SER A 76 -0.73 -6.08 5.67
C SER A 76 -2.22 -6.20 5.87
N LEU A 77 -2.95 -5.13 5.60
CA LEU A 77 -4.40 -5.13 5.51
C LEU A 77 -4.77 -4.84 4.06
N PRO A 78 -5.13 -5.86 3.25
CA PRO A 78 -5.76 -5.64 1.97
C PRO A 78 -7.11 -4.96 2.20
N ILE A 79 -7.30 -3.77 1.62
CA ILE A 79 -8.54 -3.00 1.73
C ILE A 79 -9.34 -3.10 0.44
N TYR A 80 -8.65 -3.34 -0.67
CA TYR A 80 -9.24 -3.35 -1.98
C TYR A 80 -8.65 -4.48 -2.82
N HIS A 81 -9.52 -5.28 -3.43
CA HIS A 81 -9.17 -6.26 -4.44
C HIS A 81 -10.29 -6.31 -5.47
N LYS A 82 -9.96 -6.19 -6.76
CA LYS A 82 -10.93 -6.41 -7.83
C LYS A 82 -10.27 -6.91 -9.10
N ARG A 83 -11.01 -7.76 -9.81
CA ARG A 83 -10.71 -8.15 -11.19
C ARG A 83 -11.65 -7.44 -12.15
N LEU A 84 -11.09 -6.84 -13.20
CA LEU A 84 -11.84 -6.23 -14.29
C LEU A 84 -11.71 -7.05 -15.58
N SER A 85 -12.80 -7.10 -16.33
CA SER A 85 -12.97 -7.83 -17.59
C SER A 85 -12.93 -6.88 -18.79
N GLY A 86 -12.89 -7.45 -20.00
CA GLY A 86 -12.93 -6.69 -21.26
C GLY A 86 -14.21 -5.88 -21.39
N TRP A 87 -14.06 -4.63 -21.86
CA TRP A 87 -15.09 -3.60 -22.03
C TRP A 87 -15.68 -3.05 -20.73
N GLU A 88 -15.03 -3.30 -19.60
CA GLU A 88 -15.34 -2.64 -18.34
C GLU A 88 -14.45 -1.39 -18.18
N ASP A 89 -15.10 -0.25 -17.93
CA ASP A 89 -14.46 0.98 -17.48
C ASP A 89 -14.82 1.18 -16.01
N GLU A 90 -13.80 1.36 -15.17
CA GLU A 90 -14.05 1.67 -13.77
C GLU A 90 -13.15 2.80 -13.29
N THR A 91 -13.79 3.83 -12.77
CA THR A 91 -13.16 4.85 -11.96
C THR A 91 -13.57 4.59 -10.53
N VAL A 92 -12.72 3.89 -9.78
CA VAL A 92 -12.87 3.84 -8.33
C VAL A 92 -12.09 4.99 -7.75
N ASN A 93 -12.82 5.88 -7.09
CA ASN A 93 -12.27 6.91 -6.24
C ASN A 93 -12.70 6.58 -4.82
N VAL A 94 -11.79 6.02 -4.04
CA VAL A 94 -12.04 5.88 -2.61
C VAL A 94 -11.55 7.15 -1.93
N PRO A 95 -12.48 7.92 -1.31
CA PRO A 95 -12.13 9.18 -0.68
C PRO A 95 -11.17 8.94 0.49
N PHE A 96 -10.51 10.02 0.92
CA PHE A 96 -9.66 10.00 2.10
C PHE A 96 -10.36 9.30 3.27
N ALA A 97 -9.85 8.12 3.63
CA ALA A 97 -10.23 7.43 4.84
C ALA A 97 -9.10 7.60 5.86
N THR A 98 -9.45 8.03 7.06
CA THR A 98 -8.53 7.99 8.19
C THR A 98 -8.62 6.61 8.84
N GLN A 99 -7.50 5.90 8.94
CA GLN A 99 -7.44 4.62 9.63
C GLN A 99 -6.26 4.55 10.60
N ASN A 100 -6.51 3.93 11.75
CA ASN A 100 -5.47 3.55 12.69
C ASN A 100 -4.97 2.17 12.31
N PHE A 101 -3.70 2.08 11.92
CA PHE A 101 -3.06 0.84 11.50
C PHE A 101 -1.56 0.84 11.85
N PRO A 102 -0.98 -0.31 12.18
CA PRO A 102 -1.69 -1.49 12.67
C PRO A 102 -2.24 -1.19 14.07
N GLN A 103 -3.38 -1.77 14.44
CA GLN A 103 -3.92 -1.61 15.79
C GLN A 103 -3.17 -2.55 16.73
N GLY A 104 -2.16 -2.02 17.42
CA GLY A 104 -1.43 -2.76 18.44
C GLY A 104 -0.53 -3.87 17.90
N MET A 105 0.21 -3.60 16.81
CA MET A 105 1.27 -4.51 16.39
C MET A 105 2.34 -4.54 17.48
N ALA A 106 2.34 -5.62 18.25
CA ALA A 106 3.23 -5.80 19.38
C ALA A 106 4.40 -6.72 19.01
N SER A 107 5.59 -6.42 19.51
CA SER A 107 6.75 -7.29 19.38
C SER A 107 7.65 -7.14 20.60
N GLN A 108 8.18 -8.27 21.08
CA GLN A 108 9.27 -8.23 22.04
C GLN A 108 10.57 -8.01 21.28
N VAL A 109 11.26 -6.92 21.60
CA VAL A 109 12.52 -6.54 20.97
C VAL A 109 13.61 -6.40 22.02
N GLY A 110 14.85 -6.73 21.65
CA GLY A 110 16.01 -6.57 22.51
C GLY A 110 16.60 -5.15 22.44
N PRO A 111 17.76 -4.92 23.08
CA PRO A 111 18.54 -3.72 22.85
C PRO A 111 18.96 -3.60 21.38
N GLY A 112 18.87 -2.40 20.82
CA GLY A 112 19.24 -2.12 19.44
C GLY A 112 18.45 -0.98 18.83
N THR A 113 18.72 -0.72 17.55
CA THR A 113 18.01 0.27 16.74
C THR A 113 17.04 -0.41 15.80
N TYR A 114 15.81 0.08 15.80
CA TYR A 114 14.68 -0.48 15.09
C TYR A 114 14.03 0.57 14.22
N ALA A 115 13.47 0.15 13.08
CA ALA A 115 12.65 0.99 12.22
C ALA A 115 11.23 0.41 12.18
N PHE A 116 10.27 1.19 12.67
CA PHE A 116 8.85 0.97 12.44
C PHE A 116 8.45 1.76 11.20
N ASN A 117 7.96 1.07 10.17
CA ASN A 117 7.47 1.69 8.94
C ASN A 117 5.98 1.43 8.82
N LEU A 118 5.28 2.46 8.35
CA LEU A 118 3.87 2.41 8.05
C LEU A 118 3.67 2.94 6.63
N GLY A 119 3.04 2.14 5.79
CA GLY A 119 2.95 2.40 4.37
C GLY A 119 1.62 1.98 3.79
N ILE A 120 1.39 2.48 2.58
CA ILE A 120 0.25 2.12 1.75
C ILE A 120 0.79 1.69 0.41
N TYR A 121 0.23 0.61 -0.11
CA TYR A 121 0.54 0.11 -1.43
C TYR A 121 -0.71 0.11 -2.30
N ALA A 122 -0.51 0.34 -3.59
CA ALA A 122 -1.48 0.02 -4.62
C ALA A 122 -0.76 -0.59 -5.80
N VAL A 123 -1.31 -1.67 -6.32
CA VAL A 123 -0.75 -2.39 -7.47
C VAL A 123 -1.82 -2.68 -8.50
N SER A 124 -1.43 -2.63 -9.77
CA SER A 124 -2.26 -3.06 -10.88
C SER A 124 -1.47 -4.03 -11.75
N ASN A 125 -2.06 -5.18 -12.04
CA ASN A 125 -1.46 -6.24 -12.85
C ASN A 125 -2.34 -6.53 -14.07
N PHE A 126 -1.84 -6.21 -15.25
CA PHE A 126 -2.52 -6.45 -16.52
C PHE A 126 -2.31 -7.89 -17.01
N SER A 127 -3.36 -8.51 -17.58
CA SER A 127 -3.33 -9.87 -18.10
C SER A 127 -4.10 -10.02 -19.43
N GLY A 128 -3.38 -9.84 -20.55
CA GLY A 128 -3.67 -10.40 -21.89
C GLY A 128 -4.71 -9.69 -22.78
N GLY A 129 -4.87 -10.16 -24.05
CA GLY A 129 -5.94 -9.76 -25.00
C GLY A 129 -5.49 -9.17 -26.36
N ILE A 130 -6.43 -9.01 -27.31
CA ILE A 130 -6.28 -8.24 -28.57
C ILE A 130 -7.01 -6.88 -28.40
N GLY A 131 -6.25 -5.79 -28.44
CA GLY A 131 -6.69 -4.45 -28.05
C GLY A 131 -5.60 -3.79 -27.19
N GLY A 132 -5.94 -2.74 -26.45
CA GLY A 132 -5.01 -2.09 -25.51
C GLY A 132 -5.69 -1.92 -24.17
N ALA A 133 -5.21 -2.59 -23.13
CA ALA A 133 -5.61 -2.24 -21.78
C ALA A 133 -4.77 -1.06 -21.32
N ALA A 134 -5.44 0.01 -20.93
CA ALA A 134 -4.80 1.13 -20.28
C ALA A 134 -5.16 1.05 -18.81
N ALA A 135 -4.16 0.67 -18.01
CA ALA A 135 -4.29 0.66 -16.57
C ALA A 135 -3.43 1.78 -15.98
N GLN A 136 -4.05 2.66 -15.22
CA GLN A 136 -3.36 3.68 -14.45
C GLN A 136 -3.83 3.59 -13.01
N SER A 137 -2.94 3.22 -12.10
CA SER A 137 -3.17 3.30 -10.66
C SER A 137 -2.43 4.50 -10.07
N ALA A 138 -3.10 5.20 -9.14
CA ALA A 138 -2.53 6.27 -8.36
C ALA A 138 -3.00 6.12 -6.91
N CYS A 139 -2.06 5.90 -5.99
CA CYS A 139 -2.31 6.01 -4.57
C CYS A 139 -1.68 7.31 -4.05
N GLN A 140 -2.40 7.99 -3.15
CA GLN A 140 -1.86 9.07 -2.35
C GLN A 140 -2.20 8.80 -0.88
N ALA A 141 -1.17 8.69 -0.06
CA ALA A 141 -1.31 8.64 1.38
C ALA A 141 -0.58 9.79 2.07
N MET A 142 -1.07 10.12 3.24
CA MET A 142 -0.41 10.95 4.22
C MET A 142 -0.46 10.23 5.56
N VAL A 143 0.71 9.84 6.08
CA VAL A 143 0.79 9.36 7.45
C VAL A 143 0.75 10.57 8.37
N ARG A 144 -0.25 10.61 9.25
CA ARG A 144 -0.46 11.73 10.18
C ARG A 144 0.46 11.61 11.39
N GLU A 145 0.44 10.44 12.03
CA GLU A 145 1.09 10.21 13.30
C GLU A 145 1.53 8.75 13.43
N MET A 146 2.58 8.51 14.21
CA MET A 146 3.02 7.17 14.59
C MET A 146 3.45 7.18 16.05
N PHE A 147 3.12 6.08 16.74
CA PHE A 147 3.32 5.93 18.17
C PHE A 147 4.01 4.61 18.46
N ILE A 148 4.88 4.68 19.46
CA ILE A 148 5.59 3.54 20.02
C ILE A 148 5.34 3.56 21.52
N ILE A 149 4.74 2.50 22.04
CA ILE A 149 4.53 2.31 23.47
C ILE A 149 5.48 1.21 23.91
N ALA A 150 6.52 1.59 24.66
CA ALA A 150 7.41 0.68 25.36
C ALA A 150 7.16 0.85 26.88
N PRO A 151 6.92 -0.23 27.65
CA PRO A 151 6.87 -0.19 29.11
C PRO A 151 8.25 0.14 29.70
#